data_AF-A0A949Z963-F1
#
_entry.id   AF-A0A949Z963-F1
#
_cell.length_a   1.000
_cell.length_b   1.000
_cell.length_c   1.000
_cell.angle_alpha   90.00
_cell.angle_beta   90.00
_cell.angle_gamma   90.00
#
_symmetry.space_group_name_H-M   'P 1'
#
loop_
_entity.id
_entity.type
_entity.pdbx_description
1 polymer ?
#
loop_
_entity_poly.entity_id
_entity_poly.type
_entity_poly.pdbx_seq_one_letter_code
_entity_poly.pdbx_strand_id
1 'polypeptide(L)' 'MSTPPHRILVIGNAGGTAARVLSALYPGAVIDGVELDPVVTELAREYMALDSIPGLTV' A
#
# COMPACT_ATOMS: atom_id res chain seq x y z
N MET A 1 6.64 16.11 -20.28
CA MET A 1 5.82 15.60 -19.15
C MET A 1 6.55 14.39 -18.58
N SER A 2 6.69 14.29 -17.25
CA SER A 2 7.32 13.12 -16.62
C SER A 2 6.40 11.90 -16.74
N THR A 3 6.98 10.71 -16.95
CA THR A 3 6.25 9.44 -16.89
C THR A 3 5.67 9.25 -15.49
N PRO A 4 4.40 8.80 -15.34
CA PRO A 4 3.85 8.50 -14.02
C PRO A 4 4.65 7.40 -13.31
N PRO A 5 4.65 7.38 -11.96
CA PRO A 5 5.33 6.35 -11.19
C PRO A 5 4.68 4.97 -11.39
N HIS A 6 5.53 3.94 -11.51
CA HIS A 6 5.11 2.54 -11.67
C HIS A 6 5.60 1.62 -10.54
N ARG A 7 6.54 2.08 -9.72
CA ARG A 7 7.08 1.36 -8.55
C ARG A 7 7.18 2.33 -7.38
N ILE A 8 6.61 1.96 -6.25
CA ILE A 8 6.46 2.85 -5.09
C ILE A 8 6.82 2.08 -3.82
N LEU A 9 7.65 2.67 -2.96
CA LEU A 9 7.96 2.16 -1.62
C LEU A 9 7.29 3.06 -0.58
N VAL A 10 6.49 2.47 0.31
CA VAL A 10 5.84 3.15 1.44
C VAL A 10 6.47 2.66 2.74
N ILE A 11 7.24 3.52 3.41
CA ILE A 11 7.82 3.23 4.73
C ILE A 11 6.86 3.76 5.80
N GLY A 12 6.34 2.87 6.64
CA GLY A 12 5.23 3.17 7.56
C GLY A 12 3.87 2.97 6.89
N ASN A 13 3.59 1.75 6.42
CA ASN A 13 2.37 1.44 5.70
C ASN A 13 1.11 1.53 6.59
N ALA A 14 1.24 1.22 7.90
CA ALA A 14 0.13 1.18 8.85
C ALA A 14 -1.11 0.45 8.27
N GLY A 15 -2.28 1.09 8.31
CA GLY A 15 -3.53 0.58 7.75
C GLY A 15 -3.63 0.56 6.22
N GLY A 16 -2.60 1.02 5.49
CA GLY A 16 -2.58 1.05 4.03
C GLY A 16 -3.33 2.22 3.38
N THR A 17 -3.70 3.27 4.11
CA THR A 17 -4.43 4.43 3.54
C THR A 17 -3.64 5.12 2.43
N ALA A 18 -2.34 5.35 2.63
CA ALA A 18 -1.49 5.96 1.61
C ALA A 18 -1.38 5.04 0.38
N ALA A 19 -1.12 3.74 0.59
CA ALA A 19 -1.06 2.75 -0.49
C ALA A 19 -2.36 2.68 -1.30
N ARG A 20 -3.53 2.80 -0.66
CA ARG A 20 -4.84 2.82 -1.32
C ARG A 20 -5.02 4.01 -2.24
N VAL A 21 -4.64 5.20 -1.76
CA VAL A 21 -4.67 6.42 -2.57
C VAL A 21 -3.71 6.29 -3.74
N LEU A 22 -2.49 5.80 -3.50
CA LEU A 22 -1.50 5.60 -4.56
C LEU A 22 -1.94 4.58 -5.61
N SER A 23 -2.56 3.47 -5.19
CA SER A 23 -3.14 2.46 -6.09
C SER A 23 -4.25 3.04 -6.97
N ALA A 24 -5.09 3.93 -6.42
CA ALA A 24 -6.14 4.61 -7.17
C ALA A 24 -5.59 5.68 -8.13
N LEU A 25 -4.56 6.43 -7.74
CA LEU A 25 -3.94 7.48 -8.56
C LEU A 25 -3.07 6.91 -9.68
N TYR A 26 -2.43 5.76 -9.45
CA TYR A 26 -1.53 5.11 -10.39
C TYR A 26 -1.95 3.65 -10.64
N PRO A 27 -3.06 3.41 -11.38
CA PRO A 27 -3.50 2.07 -11.69
C PRO A 27 -2.39 1.23 -12.35
N GLY A 28 -2.12 0.06 -11.79
CA GLY A 28 -1.06 -0.85 -12.24
C GLY A 28 0.33 -0.57 -11.67
N ALA A 29 0.49 0.40 -10.77
CA ALA A 29 1.72 0.56 -10.01
C ALA A 29 1.94 -0.64 -9.05
N VAL A 30 3.20 -1.04 -8.90
CA VAL A 30 3.65 -1.98 -7.87
C VAL A 30 4.00 -1.18 -6.63
N ILE A 31 3.40 -1.53 -5.49
CA ILE A 31 3.55 -0.83 -4.22
C ILE A 31 4.08 -1.81 -3.19
N ASP A 32 5.28 -1.53 -2.67
CA ASP A 32 5.86 -2.25 -1.53
C ASP A 32 5.59 -1.43 -0.26
N GLY A 33 4.76 -1.94 0.64
CA GLY A 33 4.50 -1.35 1.94
C GLY A 33 5.35 -2.01 3.01
N VAL A 34 6.00 -1.19 3.85
CA VAL A 34 6.78 -1.66 4.99
C VAL A 34 6.13 -1.15 6.26
N GLU A 35 5.80 -2.06 7.17
CA GLU A 35 5.34 -1.76 8.52
C GLU A 35 6.23 -2.52 9.51
N LEU A 36 6.69 -1.84 10.56
CA LEU A 36 7.58 -2.42 11.55
C LEU A 36 6.81 -3.34 12.51
N ASP A 37 5.58 -2.96 12.86
CA ASP A 37 4.76 -3.70 13.81
C ASP A 37 3.88 -4.74 13.09
N PRO A 38 4.13 -6.05 13.28
CA PRO A 38 3.32 -7.09 12.65
C PRO A 38 1.86 -7.07 13.13
N VAL A 39 1.57 -6.62 14.35
CA VAL A 39 0.21 -6.52 14.88
C VAL A 39 -0.58 -5.46 14.12
N VAL A 40 0.04 -4.35 13.73
CA VAL A 40 -0.61 -3.32 12.90
C VAL A 40 -0.98 -3.89 11.53
N THR A 41 -0.10 -4.70 10.92
CA THR A 41 -0.40 -5.36 9.65
C THR A 41 -1.55 -6.36 9.78
N GLU A 42 -1.57 -7.16 10.85
CA GLU A 42 -2.66 -8.10 11.13
C GLU A 42 -4.02 -7.39 11.26
N LEU A 43 -4.08 -6.33 12.09
CA LEU A 43 -5.29 -5.53 12.27
C LEU A 43 -5.71 -4.82 10.98
N ALA A 44 -4.76 -4.37 10.16
CA ALA A 44 -5.07 -3.75 8.87
C ALA A 44 -5.69 -4.75 7.88
N ARG A 45 -5.22 -6.01 7.88
CA ARG A 45 -5.84 -7.09 7.10
C ARG A 45 -7.26 -7.37 7.58
N GLU A 46 -7.45 -7.50 8.90
CA GLU A 46 -8.74 -7.84 9.51
C GLU A 46 -9.80 -6.72 9.37
N TYR A 47 -9.42 -5.48 9.69
CA TYR A 47 -10.37 -4.38 9.85
C TYR A 47 -10.35 -3.34 8.72
N MET A 48 -9.29 -3.31 7.90
CA MET A 48 -9.09 -2.23 6.92
C MET A 48 -9.00 -2.70 5.47
N ALA A 49 -9.25 -3.99 5.22
CA ALA A 49 -9.19 -4.63 3.91
C ALA A 49 -7.84 -4.41 3.21
N LEU A 50 -6.73 -4.51 3.96
CA LEU A 50 -5.37 -4.27 3.44
C LEU A 50 -5.07 -5.13 2.20
N ASP A 51 -5.42 -6.42 2.25
CA ASP A 51 -5.17 -7.38 1.17
C ASP A 51 -6.03 -7.13 -0.09
N SER A 52 -7.00 -6.23 -0.02
CA SER A 52 -7.85 -5.84 -1.16
C SER A 52 -7.27 -4.65 -1.95
N ILE A 53 -6.15 -4.06 -1.52
CA ILE A 53 -5.53 -2.92 -2.20
C ILE A 53 -4.75 -3.41 -3.45
N PRO A 54 -5.15 -3.02 -4.67
CA PRO A 54 -4.48 -3.51 -5.88
C PRO A 54 -3.02 -3.08 -5.95
N GLY A 55 -2.14 -4.04 -6.28
CA GLY A 55 -0.71 -3.80 -6.47
C GLY A 55 0.11 -3.64 -5.19
N LEU A 56 -0.51 -3.73 -4.01
CA LEU A 56 0.17 -3.66 -2.72
C LEU A 56 0.72 -5.01 -2.28
N THR A 57 1.98 -5.02 -1.83
CA THR A 57 2.62 -6.11 -1.08
C THR A 57 3.09 -5.55 0.27
N VAL A 58 2.79 -6.25 1.38
CA VAL A 58 3.19 -5.89 2.77
C VAL A 58 3.68 -7.14 3.49
#